data_AF-A0AA39LT16-F1
#
_entry.id   AF-A0AA39LT16-F1
#
_cell.length_a   1.000
_cell.length_b   1.000
_cell.length_c   1.000
_cell.angle_alpha   90.00
_cell.angle_beta   90.00
_cell.angle_gamma   90.00
#
_symmetry.space_group_name_H-M   'P 1'
#
loop_
_entity.id
_entity.type
_entity.pdbx_description
1 polymer ?
#
loop_
_entity_poly.entity_id
_entity_poly.type
_entity_poly.pdbx_seq_one_letter_code
_entity_poly.pdbx_strand_id
1 'polypeptide(L)'
;MAPPESNSSSPTLGQRVVNRLLVGLPPLILLLLVNALYGPGIDVQTTGTWIAFVTLQMDLFTLFAYWLTLFSIGFTFLPVFQIIEWRARGTADGFSSVNLVLPMLMMSCWLRHGFMTSDNTNILINTVNLVIFSLYIICFGYYQPKRKYLYGQVLSLAISVYAIFAYVDQQPIDKAADVMGSIAAATQIIGLAGGLYEIKRAIGLGHTEYIPASLQFGIFLISAQWTAFGFIVGNYYIAVANIAGLAVNLITIALYFVYPPLTWRVPIIGTGPQQKKKE
;
A
#
# COMPACT_ATOMS: atom_id res chain seq x y z
N MET A 1 9.81 45.71 -25.16
CA MET A 1 8.74 44.84 -25.70
C MET A 1 9.37 43.47 -25.92
N ALA A 2 9.15 42.53 -24.99
CA ALA A 2 9.62 41.15 -25.12
C ALA A 2 8.50 40.31 -25.78
N PRO A 3 8.82 39.29 -26.60
CA PRO A 3 7.80 38.43 -27.19
C PRO A 3 7.29 37.40 -26.15
N PRO A 4 6.08 36.84 -26.35
CA PRO A 4 5.44 35.99 -25.34
C PRO A 4 5.99 34.56 -25.42
N GLU A 5 6.30 33.98 -24.26
CA GLU A 5 6.54 32.53 -24.11
C GLU A 5 5.21 31.78 -24.23
N SER A 6 5.10 30.89 -25.21
CA SER A 6 3.94 30.01 -25.39
C SER A 6 4.25 28.57 -24.98
N ASN A 7 3.47 28.11 -24.01
CA ASN A 7 2.95 26.75 -23.75
C ASN A 7 3.90 25.55 -23.63
N SER A 8 3.90 25.01 -22.41
CA SER A 8 4.09 23.59 -22.09
C SER A 8 3.10 22.71 -22.88
N SER A 9 3.56 22.11 -23.97
CA SER A 9 2.79 21.13 -24.74
C SER A 9 2.80 19.77 -24.04
N SER A 10 1.63 19.28 -23.63
CA SER A 10 1.48 17.87 -23.26
C SER A 10 1.83 16.98 -24.47
N PRO A 11 2.51 15.83 -24.27
CA PRO A 11 2.99 15.02 -25.37
C PRO A 11 1.81 14.52 -26.21
N THR A 12 1.97 14.63 -27.52
CA THR A 12 1.01 14.19 -28.53
C THR A 12 0.72 12.70 -28.41
N LEU A 13 -0.44 12.24 -28.91
CA LEU A 13 -0.81 10.82 -28.89
C LEU A 13 0.28 9.93 -29.52
N GLY A 14 0.95 10.41 -30.56
CA GLY A 14 2.09 9.74 -31.18
C GLY A 14 3.29 9.58 -30.24
N GLN A 15 3.64 10.61 -29.47
CA GLN A 15 4.73 10.54 -28.47
C GLN A 15 4.38 9.60 -27.31
N ARG A 16 3.12 9.51 -26.90
CA ARG A 16 2.68 8.56 -25.85
C ARG A 16 2.73 7.11 -26.33
N VAL A 17 2.39 6.87 -27.60
CA VAL A 17 2.46 5.53 -28.22
C VAL A 17 3.91 5.09 -28.44
N VAL A 18 4.78 5.99 -28.91
CA VAL A 18 6.23 5.72 -29.05
C VAL A 18 6.86 5.41 -27.69
N ASN A 19 6.53 6.19 -26.65
CA ASN A 19 7.03 5.93 -25.30
C ASN A 19 6.52 4.61 -24.72
N ARG A 20 5.33 4.12 -25.10
CA ARG A 20 4.85 2.78 -24.69
C ARG A 20 5.46 1.65 -25.51
N LEU A 21 5.76 1.87 -26.79
CA LEU A 21 6.37 0.86 -27.67
C LEU A 21 7.86 0.62 -27.36
N LEU A 22 8.58 1.66 -26.93
CA LEU A 22 10.00 1.55 -26.57
C LEU A 22 10.24 0.79 -25.25
N VAL A 23 9.25 0.78 -24.35
CA VAL A 23 9.35 0.13 -23.02
C VAL A 23 9.32 -1.41 -23.09
N GLY A 24 8.97 -2.00 -24.25
CA GLY A 24 8.90 -3.44 -24.44
C GLY A 24 9.89 -4.04 -25.45
N LEU A 25 10.77 -3.23 -26.04
CA LEU A 25 11.69 -3.70 -27.08
C LEU A 25 12.98 -4.27 -26.47
N PRO A 26 13.46 -5.43 -26.96
CA PRO A 26 14.76 -5.95 -26.59
C PRO A 26 15.87 -4.89 -26.75
N PRO A 27 16.85 -4.82 -25.83
CA PRO A 27 17.94 -3.85 -25.83
C PRO A 27 18.61 -3.65 -27.19
N LEU A 28 18.76 -4.73 -27.95
CA LEU A 28 19.35 -4.75 -29.28
C LEU A 28 18.53 -3.97 -30.32
N ILE A 29 17.21 -4.04 -30.26
CA ILE A 29 16.31 -3.31 -31.18
C ILE A 29 16.29 -1.83 -30.82
N LEU A 30 16.37 -1.48 -29.54
CA LEU A 30 16.48 -0.09 -29.08
C LEU A 30 17.79 0.55 -29.59
N LEU A 31 18.91 -0.19 -29.47
CA LEU A 31 20.23 0.24 -29.96
C LEU A 31 20.23 0.43 -31.49
N LEU A 32 19.59 -0.48 -32.23
CA LEU A 32 19.45 -0.40 -33.69
C LEU A 32 18.57 0.79 -34.12
N LEU A 33 17.47 1.06 -33.42
CA LEU A 33 16.59 2.21 -33.69
C LEU A 33 17.27 3.54 -33.38
N VAL A 34 18.03 3.63 -32.28
CA VAL A 34 18.80 4.84 -31.95
C VAL A 34 19.87 5.11 -33.01
N ASN A 35 20.61 4.08 -33.45
CA ASN A 35 21.57 4.22 -34.56
C ASN A 35 20.90 4.58 -35.89
N ALA A 36 19.71 4.04 -36.18
CA ALA A 36 18.96 4.33 -37.40
C ALA A 36 18.36 5.76 -37.42
N LEU A 37 17.95 6.29 -36.26
CA LEU A 37 17.30 7.60 -36.16
C LEU A 37 18.29 8.77 -36.06
N TYR A 38 19.46 8.56 -35.45
CA TYR A 38 20.44 9.63 -35.20
C TYR A 38 21.71 9.54 -36.06
N GLY A 39 21.82 8.51 -36.89
CA GLY A 39 22.93 8.32 -37.84
C GLY A 39 24.18 7.66 -37.23
N PRO A 40 25.14 7.23 -38.07
CA PRO A 40 26.27 6.36 -37.71
C PRO A 40 27.39 7.01 -36.85
N GLY A 41 27.10 8.12 -36.15
CA GLY A 41 28.06 8.86 -35.32
C GLY A 41 27.92 8.62 -33.80
N ILE A 42 27.01 7.75 -33.37
CA ILE A 42 26.78 7.47 -31.95
C ILE A 42 27.78 6.42 -31.45
N ASP A 43 28.47 6.73 -30.35
CA ASP A 43 29.34 5.77 -29.67
C ASP A 43 28.52 4.57 -29.18
N VAL A 44 28.72 3.43 -29.85
CA VAL A 44 28.08 2.14 -29.58
C VAL A 44 28.38 1.68 -28.17
N GLN A 45 29.55 2.03 -27.60
CA GLN A 45 29.93 1.63 -26.25
C GLN A 45 29.18 2.44 -25.20
N THR A 46 29.12 3.77 -25.34
CA THR A 46 28.31 4.62 -24.46
C THR A 46 26.82 4.28 -24.55
N THR A 47 26.29 4.05 -25.75
CA THR A 47 24.87 3.71 -25.95
C THR A 47 24.56 2.30 -25.44
N GLY A 48 25.44 1.33 -25.65
CA GLY A 48 25.31 -0.02 -25.10
C GLY A 48 25.35 -0.03 -23.57
N THR A 49 26.23 0.78 -22.98
CA THR A 49 26.34 0.91 -21.51
C THR A 49 25.11 1.60 -20.92
N TRP A 50 24.60 2.65 -21.59
CA TRP A 50 23.37 3.33 -21.19
C TRP A 50 22.15 2.40 -21.30
N ILE A 51 22.03 1.64 -22.40
CA ILE A 51 20.95 0.66 -22.56
C ILE A 51 21.06 -0.44 -21.49
N ALA A 52 22.25 -1.00 -21.27
CA ALA A 52 22.47 -2.02 -20.24
C ALA A 52 22.11 -1.50 -18.84
N PHE A 53 22.47 -0.25 -18.53
CA PHE A 53 22.10 0.42 -17.29
C PHE A 53 20.58 0.58 -17.14
N VAL A 54 19.89 1.05 -18.18
CA VAL A 54 18.42 1.18 -18.19
C VAL A 54 17.73 -0.17 -18.04
N THR A 55 18.19 -1.20 -18.77
CA THR A 55 17.66 -2.57 -18.64
C THR A 55 17.88 -3.13 -17.24
N LEU A 56 19.08 -2.96 -16.68
CA LEU A 56 19.38 -3.39 -15.31
C LEU A 56 18.49 -2.66 -14.28
N GLN A 57 18.24 -1.36 -14.46
CA GLN A 57 17.33 -0.61 -13.61
C GLN A 57 15.88 -1.13 -13.70
N MET A 58 15.41 -1.47 -14.90
CA MET A 58 14.09 -2.06 -15.12
C MET A 58 13.97 -3.45 -14.47
N ASP A 59 15.04 -4.25 -14.52
CA ASP A 59 15.10 -5.56 -13.87
C ASP A 59 15.07 -5.42 -12.34
N LEU A 60 15.83 -4.48 -11.78
CA LEU A 60 15.85 -4.22 -10.34
C LEU A 60 14.49 -3.72 -9.82
N PHE A 61 13.84 -2.81 -10.55
CA PHE A 61 12.51 -2.35 -10.20
C PHE A 61 11.48 -3.49 -10.25
N THR A 62 11.55 -4.33 -11.28
CA THR A 62 10.66 -5.49 -11.42
C THR A 62 10.85 -6.48 -10.27
N LEU A 63 12.11 -6.78 -9.92
CA LEU A 63 12.42 -7.64 -8.77
C LEU A 63 11.89 -7.04 -7.46
N PHE A 64 12.07 -5.72 -7.27
CA PHE A 64 11.52 -5.00 -6.11
C PHE A 64 9.99 -5.07 -6.08
N ALA A 65 9.31 -4.89 -7.21
CA ALA A 65 7.85 -4.96 -7.30
C ALA A 65 7.33 -6.38 -6.99
N TYR A 66 8.02 -7.43 -7.45
CA TYR A 66 7.67 -8.81 -7.09
C TYR A 66 7.91 -9.09 -5.62
N TRP A 67 9.02 -8.62 -5.05
CA TRP A 67 9.29 -8.72 -3.63
C TRP A 67 8.23 -7.99 -2.80
N LEU A 68 7.90 -6.74 -3.16
CA LEU A 68 6.84 -5.95 -2.52
C LEU A 68 5.50 -6.67 -2.57
N THR A 69 5.18 -7.28 -3.71
CA THR A 69 3.95 -8.08 -3.89
C THR A 69 3.93 -9.28 -2.94
N LEU A 70 5.00 -10.07 -2.95
CA LEU A 70 5.12 -11.24 -2.08
C LEU A 70 5.03 -10.87 -0.60
N PHE A 71 5.76 -9.83 -0.20
CA PHE A 71 5.76 -9.33 1.17
C PHE A 71 4.38 -8.83 1.58
N SER A 72 3.70 -8.05 0.72
CA SER A 72 2.36 -7.54 0.98
C SER A 72 1.32 -8.66 1.12
N ILE A 73 1.36 -9.65 0.24
CA ILE A 73 0.49 -10.83 0.31
C ILE A 73 0.74 -11.61 1.61
N GLY A 74 1.99 -11.69 2.08
CA GLY A 74 2.33 -12.28 3.38
C GLY A 74 1.58 -11.61 4.55
N PHE A 75 1.50 -10.28 4.57
CA PHE A 75 0.74 -9.54 5.60
C PHE A 75 -0.76 -9.82 5.55
N THR A 76 -1.31 -10.06 4.36
CA THR A 76 -2.72 -10.40 4.18
C THR A 76 -3.10 -11.68 4.91
N PHE A 77 -2.15 -12.58 5.19
CA PHE A 77 -2.41 -13.82 5.93
C PHE A 77 -2.39 -13.68 7.46
N LEU A 78 -2.07 -12.51 8.02
CA LEU A 78 -2.06 -12.32 9.48
C LEU A 78 -3.41 -12.65 10.16
N PRO A 79 -4.59 -12.33 9.59
CA PRO A 79 -5.87 -12.71 10.21
C PRO A 79 -6.15 -14.21 10.25
N VAL A 80 -5.36 -15.08 9.58
CA VAL A 80 -5.51 -16.54 9.72
C VAL A 80 -5.39 -16.99 11.17
N PHE A 81 -4.54 -16.34 11.97
CA PHE A 81 -4.41 -16.65 13.40
C PHE A 81 -5.72 -16.42 14.16
N GLN A 82 -6.54 -15.45 13.75
CA GLN A 82 -7.86 -15.23 14.34
C GLN A 82 -8.82 -16.36 13.98
N ILE A 83 -8.78 -16.87 12.75
CA ILE A 83 -9.61 -18.02 12.34
C ILE A 83 -9.26 -19.27 13.14
N ILE A 84 -7.96 -19.52 13.34
CA ILE A 84 -7.49 -20.64 14.17
C ILE A 84 -8.04 -20.49 15.60
N GLU A 85 -8.04 -19.27 16.15
CA GLU A 85 -8.61 -19.01 17.47
C GLU A 85 -10.13 -19.22 17.50
N TRP A 86 -10.88 -18.70 16.53
CA TRP A 86 -12.33 -18.90 16.46
C TRP A 86 -12.70 -20.37 16.35
N ARG A 87 -11.92 -21.14 15.57
CA ARG A 87 -12.08 -22.59 15.46
C ARG A 87 -11.82 -23.28 16.79
N ALA A 88 -10.74 -22.93 17.48
CA ALA A 88 -10.40 -23.52 18.78
C ALA A 88 -11.46 -23.21 19.84
N ARG A 89 -12.03 -22.00 19.82
CA ARG A 89 -13.10 -21.57 20.74
C ARG A 89 -14.49 -22.04 20.33
N GLY A 90 -14.67 -22.47 19.08
CA GLY A 90 -15.98 -22.77 18.49
C GLY A 90 -16.86 -21.53 18.22
N THR A 91 -16.35 -20.32 18.43
CA THR A 91 -17.09 -19.07 18.29
C THR A 91 -16.18 -17.86 18.06
N ALA A 92 -16.68 -16.88 17.31
CA ALA A 92 -16.07 -15.56 17.13
C ALA A 92 -16.69 -14.49 18.05
N ASP A 93 -17.39 -14.89 19.13
CA ASP A 93 -17.95 -13.94 20.09
C ASP A 93 -16.86 -13.11 20.79
N GLY A 94 -17.13 -11.82 20.98
CA GLY A 94 -16.17 -10.83 21.46
C GLY A 94 -15.23 -10.24 20.38
N PHE A 95 -15.22 -10.78 19.15
CA PHE A 95 -14.50 -10.17 18.03
C PHE A 95 -15.38 -9.25 17.20
N SER A 96 -14.80 -8.16 16.72
CA SER A 96 -15.47 -7.22 15.82
C SER A 96 -15.14 -7.53 14.36
N SER A 97 -16.16 -7.55 13.50
CA SER A 97 -16.01 -7.67 12.05
C SER A 97 -15.42 -6.43 11.39
N VAL A 98 -15.35 -5.28 12.10
CA VAL A 98 -14.89 -4.02 11.50
C VAL A 98 -13.48 -4.11 10.94
N ASN A 99 -12.59 -4.86 11.60
CA ASN A 99 -11.20 -5.06 11.20
C ASN A 99 -11.06 -5.95 9.94
N LEU A 100 -12.14 -6.63 9.53
CA LEU A 100 -12.21 -7.39 8.28
C LEU A 100 -12.93 -6.60 7.20
N VAL A 101 -14.04 -5.93 7.53
CA VAL A 101 -14.87 -5.24 6.54
C VAL A 101 -14.26 -3.90 6.11
N LEU A 102 -13.77 -3.08 7.04
CA LEU A 102 -13.29 -1.73 6.73
C LEU A 102 -12.09 -1.72 5.75
N PRO A 103 -11.08 -2.61 5.88
CA PRO A 103 -9.99 -2.67 4.92
C PRO A 103 -10.44 -2.94 3.48
N MET A 104 -11.57 -3.63 3.27
CA MET A 104 -12.10 -3.88 1.92
C MET A 104 -12.48 -2.59 1.19
N LEU A 105 -12.93 -1.54 1.90
CA LEU A 105 -13.21 -0.25 1.29
C LEU A 105 -11.93 0.36 0.69
N MET A 106 -10.88 0.40 1.50
CA MET A 106 -9.56 0.88 1.09
C MET A 106 -9.02 0.08 -0.10
N MET A 107 -9.07 -1.25 -0.03
CA MET A 107 -8.58 -2.12 -1.10
C MET A 107 -9.39 -1.99 -2.39
N SER A 108 -10.70 -1.78 -2.30
CA SER A 108 -11.56 -1.52 -3.47
C SER A 108 -11.20 -0.19 -4.14
N CYS A 109 -10.93 0.84 -3.35
CA CYS A 109 -10.49 2.14 -3.86
C CYS A 109 -9.13 2.06 -4.56
N TRP A 110 -8.15 1.38 -3.94
CA TRP A 110 -6.83 1.18 -4.55
C TRP A 110 -6.88 0.30 -5.81
N LEU A 111 -7.70 -0.75 -5.81
CA LEU A 111 -7.91 -1.58 -7.00
C LEU A 111 -8.45 -0.76 -8.17
N ARG A 112 -9.49 0.06 -7.91
CA ARG A 112 -10.06 0.93 -8.95
C ARG A 112 -9.04 1.93 -9.47
N HIS A 113 -8.27 2.56 -8.58
CA HIS A 113 -7.17 3.44 -8.95
C HIS A 113 -6.11 2.72 -9.80
N GLY A 114 -5.74 1.49 -9.43
CA GLY A 114 -4.79 0.67 -10.18
C GLY A 114 -5.25 0.41 -11.62
N PHE A 115 -6.52 0.07 -11.83
CA PHE A 115 -7.08 -0.07 -13.18
C PHE A 115 -7.03 1.23 -14.00
N MET A 116 -7.32 2.37 -13.37
CA MET A 116 -7.30 3.67 -14.04
C MET A 116 -5.89 4.14 -14.42
N THR A 117 -4.88 3.67 -13.69
CA THR A 117 -3.47 4.03 -13.90
C THR A 117 -2.64 2.94 -14.57
N SER A 118 -3.24 1.78 -14.87
CA SER A 118 -2.54 0.59 -15.39
C SER A 118 -1.38 0.11 -14.49
N ASP A 119 -1.53 0.28 -13.17
CA ASP A 119 -0.57 -0.19 -12.17
C ASP A 119 -0.85 -1.66 -11.83
N ASN A 120 -0.18 -2.57 -12.54
CA ASN A 120 -0.35 -4.02 -12.40
C ASN A 120 -0.04 -4.54 -10.99
N THR A 121 0.93 -3.94 -10.30
CA THR A 121 1.30 -4.33 -8.93
C THR A 121 0.15 -4.02 -7.97
N ASN A 122 -0.40 -2.81 -8.07
CA ASN A 122 -1.52 -2.37 -7.25
C ASN A 122 -2.82 -3.17 -7.54
N ILE A 123 -3.08 -3.46 -8.81
CA ILE A 123 -4.20 -4.32 -9.24
C ILE A 123 -4.07 -5.71 -8.63
N LEU A 124 -2.92 -6.36 -8.81
CA LEU A 124 -2.70 -7.73 -8.34
C LEU A 124 -2.87 -7.85 -6.82
N ILE A 125 -2.19 -6.98 -6.06
CA ILE A 125 -2.20 -7.03 -4.59
C ILE A 125 -3.61 -6.80 -4.05
N ASN A 126 -4.31 -5.76 -4.51
CA ASN A 126 -5.64 -5.47 -3.98
C ASN A 126 -6.69 -6.49 -4.42
N THR A 127 -6.55 -7.09 -5.61
CA THR A 127 -7.41 -8.19 -6.04
C THR A 127 -7.24 -9.40 -5.12
N VAL A 128 -6.00 -9.84 -4.89
CA VAL A 128 -5.70 -10.96 -3.99
C VAL A 128 -6.21 -10.68 -2.59
N ASN A 129 -5.98 -9.47 -2.07
CA ASN A 129 -6.40 -9.11 -0.73
C ASN A 129 -7.93 -9.09 -0.59
N LEU A 130 -8.67 -8.55 -1.57
CA LEU A 130 -10.14 -8.57 -1.56
C LEU A 130 -10.70 -9.99 -1.57
N VAL A 131 -10.10 -10.90 -2.33
CA VAL A 131 -10.49 -12.33 -2.33
C VAL A 131 -10.26 -12.94 -0.96
N ILE A 132 -9.06 -12.78 -0.39
CA ILE A 132 -8.71 -13.36 0.92
C ILE A 132 -9.58 -12.76 2.04
N PHE A 133 -9.80 -11.44 2.06
CA PHE A 133 -10.64 -10.79 3.07
C PHE A 133 -12.12 -11.17 2.94
N SER A 134 -12.60 -11.45 1.72
CA SER A 134 -13.93 -12.03 1.52
C SER A 134 -14.04 -13.41 2.18
N LEU A 135 -13.02 -14.26 2.04
CA LEU A 135 -12.96 -15.55 2.73
C LEU A 135 -12.94 -15.37 4.26
N TYR A 136 -12.19 -14.39 4.77
CA TYR A 136 -12.18 -14.09 6.21
C TYR A 136 -13.53 -13.63 6.73
N ILE A 137 -14.26 -12.82 5.96
CA ILE A 137 -15.63 -12.42 6.32
C ILE A 137 -16.58 -13.62 6.32
N ILE A 138 -16.45 -14.54 5.37
CA ILE A 138 -17.23 -15.78 5.33
C ILE A 138 -16.93 -16.63 6.57
N CYS A 139 -15.65 -16.85 6.90
CA CYS A 139 -15.24 -17.57 8.10
C CYS A 139 -15.73 -16.90 9.39
N PHE A 140 -15.58 -15.57 9.50
CA PHE A 140 -16.10 -14.80 10.63
C PHE A 140 -17.61 -14.97 10.75
N GLY A 141 -18.34 -14.83 9.64
CA GLY A 141 -19.78 -15.05 9.59
C GLY A 141 -20.17 -16.45 10.06
N TYR A 142 -19.45 -17.49 9.65
CA TYR A 142 -19.67 -18.87 10.11
C TYR A 142 -19.60 -18.99 11.63
N TYR A 143 -18.52 -18.49 12.25
CA TYR A 143 -18.28 -18.60 13.70
C TYR A 143 -19.02 -17.56 14.55
N GLN A 144 -19.58 -16.49 13.96
CA GLN A 144 -20.21 -15.39 14.71
C GLN A 144 -21.66 -15.71 15.08
N PRO A 145 -22.02 -15.78 16.38
CA PRO A 145 -23.41 -16.06 16.79
C PRO A 145 -24.38 -14.93 16.42
N LYS A 146 -23.96 -13.67 16.48
CA LYS A 146 -24.81 -12.49 16.21
C LYS A 146 -24.33 -11.71 14.99
N ARG A 147 -24.92 -11.99 13.83
CA ARG A 147 -24.46 -11.46 12.52
C ARG A 147 -25.02 -10.10 12.11
N LYS A 148 -25.92 -9.49 12.90
CA LYS A 148 -26.57 -8.22 12.53
C LYS A 148 -25.59 -7.10 12.19
N TYR A 149 -24.50 -6.99 12.96
CA TYR A 149 -23.48 -5.97 12.73
C TYR A 149 -22.65 -6.28 11.48
N LEU A 150 -22.34 -7.55 11.24
CA LEU A 150 -21.64 -7.97 10.03
C LEU A 150 -22.45 -7.61 8.78
N TYR A 151 -23.74 -7.95 8.74
CA TYR A 151 -24.60 -7.63 7.60
C TYR A 151 -24.72 -6.12 7.37
N GLY A 152 -24.91 -5.34 8.45
CA GLY A 152 -24.94 -3.88 8.35
C GLY A 152 -23.63 -3.30 7.82
N GLN A 153 -22.48 -3.81 8.25
CA GLN A 153 -21.17 -3.38 7.78
C GLN A 153 -20.92 -3.75 6.32
N VAL A 154 -21.26 -4.97 5.89
CA VAL A 154 -21.11 -5.41 4.48
C VAL A 154 -22.03 -4.60 3.56
N LEU A 155 -23.26 -4.34 3.98
CA LEU A 155 -24.18 -3.49 3.22
C LEU A 155 -23.65 -2.04 3.12
N SER A 156 -23.18 -1.48 4.24
CA SER A 156 -22.57 -0.15 4.27
C SER A 156 -21.33 -0.07 3.37
N LEU A 157 -20.49 -1.11 3.36
CA LEU A 157 -19.35 -1.22 2.46
C LEU A 157 -19.80 -1.18 0.99
N ALA A 158 -20.77 -2.02 0.62
CA ALA A 158 -21.26 -2.08 -0.77
C ALA A 158 -21.84 -0.74 -1.23
N ILE A 159 -22.65 -0.09 -0.39
CA ILE A 159 -23.20 1.25 -0.67
C ILE A 159 -22.08 2.28 -0.81
N SER A 160 -21.08 2.25 0.07
CA SER A 160 -19.96 3.20 0.05
C SER A 160 -19.11 3.04 -1.21
N VAL A 161 -18.75 1.80 -1.58
CA VAL A 161 -17.99 1.51 -2.81
C VAL A 161 -18.78 1.95 -4.04
N TYR A 162 -20.07 1.63 -4.11
CA TYR A 162 -20.92 2.05 -5.22
C TYR A 162 -20.99 3.58 -5.33
N ALA A 163 -21.25 4.28 -4.22
CA ALA A 163 -21.35 5.73 -4.21
C ALA A 163 -20.04 6.42 -4.62
N ILE A 164 -18.90 5.93 -4.12
CA ILE A 164 -17.57 6.44 -4.49
C ILE A 164 -17.33 6.22 -5.99
N PHE A 165 -17.59 5.02 -6.52
CA PHE A 165 -17.35 4.73 -7.93
C PHE A 165 -18.27 5.55 -8.83
N ALA A 166 -19.56 5.66 -8.48
CA ALA A 166 -20.51 6.50 -9.20
C ALA A 166 -20.10 7.99 -9.19
N TYR A 167 -19.53 8.47 -8.09
CA TYR A 167 -18.99 9.83 -8.01
C TYR A 167 -17.75 10.03 -8.89
N VAL A 168 -16.82 9.06 -8.89
CA VAL A 168 -15.61 9.08 -9.73
C VAL A 168 -15.96 9.00 -11.22
N ASP A 169 -16.96 8.20 -11.59
CA ASP A 169 -17.42 8.04 -12.98
C ASP A 169 -18.04 9.33 -13.55
N GLN A 170 -18.48 10.25 -12.69
CA GLN A 170 -18.97 11.58 -13.08
C GLN A 170 -17.85 12.62 -13.26
N GLN A 171 -16.61 12.28 -12.91
CA GLN A 171 -15.49 13.21 -13.06
C GLN A 171 -14.98 13.25 -14.51
N PRO A 172 -14.37 14.36 -14.95
CA PRO A 172 -13.66 14.42 -16.22
C PRO A 172 -12.61 13.31 -16.32
N ILE A 173 -12.49 12.68 -17.50
CA ILE A 173 -11.60 11.54 -17.76
C ILE A 173 -10.15 11.83 -17.34
N ASP A 174 -9.69 13.05 -17.55
CA ASP A 174 -8.34 13.53 -17.20
C ASP A 174 -8.12 13.68 -15.68
N LYS A 175 -9.19 13.80 -14.88
CA LYS A 175 -9.13 13.98 -13.42
C LYS A 175 -9.60 12.77 -12.63
N ALA A 176 -10.33 11.86 -13.25
CA ALA A 176 -10.99 10.76 -12.54
C ALA A 176 -9.98 9.88 -11.79
N ALA A 177 -8.81 9.60 -12.39
CA ALA A 177 -7.75 8.83 -11.74
C ALA A 177 -7.21 9.55 -10.50
N ASP A 178 -6.98 10.86 -10.59
CA ASP A 178 -6.50 11.69 -9.49
C ASP A 178 -7.49 11.76 -8.32
N VAL A 179 -8.78 11.92 -8.64
CA VAL A 179 -9.86 11.89 -7.63
C VAL A 179 -9.91 10.52 -6.95
N MET A 180 -9.83 9.43 -7.71
CA MET A 180 -9.83 8.08 -7.15
C MET A 180 -8.61 7.82 -6.27
N GLY A 181 -7.42 8.29 -6.69
CA GLY A 181 -6.18 8.18 -5.92
C GLY A 181 -6.24 8.95 -4.60
N SER A 182 -6.82 10.16 -4.64
CA SER A 182 -7.07 10.98 -3.45
C SER A 182 -7.98 10.27 -2.44
N ILE A 183 -9.08 9.68 -2.92
CA ILE A 183 -10.02 8.93 -2.07
C ILE A 183 -9.37 7.66 -1.52
N ALA A 184 -8.61 6.92 -2.34
CA ALA A 184 -7.89 5.73 -1.89
C ALA A 184 -6.87 6.06 -0.79
N ALA A 185 -6.09 7.13 -0.96
CA ALA A 185 -5.18 7.64 0.06
C ALA A 185 -5.93 8.07 1.34
N ALA A 186 -7.03 8.82 1.21
CA ALA A 186 -7.83 9.25 2.35
C ALA A 186 -8.41 8.08 3.15
N THR A 187 -8.97 7.07 2.47
CA THR A 187 -9.50 5.86 3.14
C THR A 187 -8.40 5.08 3.87
N GLN A 188 -7.20 5.00 3.30
CA GLN A 188 -6.04 4.40 3.97
C GLN A 188 -5.61 5.20 5.21
N ILE A 189 -5.53 6.53 5.11
CA ILE A 189 -5.15 7.41 6.23
C ILE A 189 -6.19 7.35 7.36
N ILE A 190 -7.48 7.38 7.04
CA ILE A 190 -8.56 7.22 8.02
C ILE A 190 -8.45 5.84 8.71
N GLY A 191 -8.04 4.81 7.97
CA GLY A 191 -7.77 3.47 8.51
C GLY A 191 -6.70 3.45 9.61
N LEU A 192 -5.84 4.47 9.72
CA LEU A 192 -4.83 4.58 10.77
C LEU A 192 -5.41 4.91 12.16
N ALA A 193 -6.71 5.22 12.26
CA ALA A 193 -7.37 5.56 13.52
C ALA A 193 -7.14 4.51 14.63
N GLY A 194 -7.10 3.21 14.28
CA GLY A 194 -6.78 2.14 15.23
C GLY A 194 -5.36 2.26 15.80
N GLY A 195 -4.37 2.60 14.98
CA GLY A 195 -2.99 2.83 15.44
C GLY A 195 -2.88 4.06 16.34
N LEU A 196 -3.58 5.14 16.00
CA LEU A 196 -3.66 6.34 16.85
C LEU A 196 -4.31 6.04 18.20
N TYR A 197 -5.33 5.18 18.23
CA TYR A 197 -5.95 4.72 19.46
C TYR A 197 -4.97 3.91 20.32
N GLU A 198 -4.20 3.00 19.74
CA GLU A 198 -3.19 2.23 20.49
C GLU A 198 -2.07 3.12 21.04
N ILE A 199 -1.62 4.14 20.30
CA ILE A 199 -0.68 5.16 20.81
C ILE A 199 -1.26 5.84 22.05
N LYS A 200 -2.49 6.36 21.95
CA LYS A 200 -3.17 7.02 23.08
C LYS A 200 -3.32 6.07 24.28
N ARG A 201 -3.67 4.82 24.01
CA ARG A 201 -3.83 3.77 25.03
C ARG A 201 -2.52 3.46 25.73
N ALA A 202 -1.42 3.30 25.00
CA ALA A 202 -0.10 3.06 25.59
C ALA A 202 0.38 4.23 26.46
N ILE A 203 0.16 5.47 26.02
CA ILE A 203 0.45 6.67 26.83
C ILE A 203 -0.38 6.66 28.12
N GLY A 204 -1.67 6.35 28.04
CA GLY A 204 -2.56 6.30 29.21
C GLY A 204 -2.22 5.17 30.19
N LEU A 205 -1.77 4.02 29.69
CA LEU A 205 -1.33 2.89 30.51
C LEU A 205 0.09 3.07 31.07
N GLY A 206 0.90 3.93 30.45
CA GLY A 206 2.31 4.12 30.79
C GLY A 206 3.22 2.97 30.34
N HIS A 207 2.74 2.06 29.49
CA HIS A 207 3.48 0.91 28.98
C HIS A 207 2.96 0.44 27.62
N THR A 208 3.79 -0.24 26.83
CA THR A 208 3.43 -0.81 25.51
C THR A 208 3.10 -2.30 25.53
N GLU A 209 2.78 -2.88 26.69
CA GLU A 209 2.55 -4.33 26.88
C GLU A 209 1.67 -5.00 25.81
N TYR A 210 0.65 -4.29 25.31
CA TYR A 210 -0.34 -4.81 24.36
C TYR A 210 -0.07 -4.45 22.89
N ILE A 211 1.05 -3.79 22.58
CA ILE A 211 1.42 -3.44 21.21
C ILE A 211 2.52 -4.40 20.75
N PRO A 212 2.22 -5.39 19.88
CA PRO A 212 3.19 -6.40 19.47
C PRO A 212 4.31 -5.80 18.60
N ALA A 213 5.52 -5.74 19.15
CA ALA A 213 6.67 -5.09 18.50
C ALA A 213 7.07 -5.71 17.16
N SER A 214 7.04 -7.04 17.04
CA SER A 214 7.35 -7.72 15.77
C SER A 214 6.42 -7.29 14.64
N LEU A 215 5.13 -7.07 14.95
CA LEU A 215 4.16 -6.56 13.97
C LEU A 215 4.48 -5.11 13.58
N GLN A 216 4.88 -4.27 14.54
CA GLN A 216 5.24 -2.87 14.26
C GLN A 216 6.49 -2.77 13.37
N PHE A 217 7.50 -3.63 13.55
CA PHE A 217 8.65 -3.67 12.62
C PHE A 217 8.25 -4.16 11.23
N GLY A 218 7.34 -5.13 11.17
CA GLY A 218 6.75 -5.56 9.92
C GLY A 218 6.04 -4.41 9.18
N ILE A 219 5.19 -3.67 9.90
CA ILE A 219 4.45 -2.50 9.38
C ILE A 219 5.43 -1.40 8.93
N PHE A 220 6.50 -1.15 9.69
CA PHE A 220 7.55 -0.22 9.28
C PHE A 220 8.13 -0.59 7.92
N LEU A 221 8.54 -1.85 7.74
CA LEU A 221 9.16 -2.33 6.50
C LEU A 221 8.18 -2.27 5.32
N ILE A 222 6.94 -2.71 5.47
CA ILE A 222 5.96 -2.68 4.38
C ILE A 222 5.61 -1.24 3.99
N SER A 223 5.40 -0.34 4.95
CA SER A 223 5.09 1.07 4.67
C SER A 223 6.28 1.82 4.08
N ALA A 224 7.52 1.50 4.48
CA ALA A 224 8.72 2.06 3.87
C ALA A 224 8.85 1.64 2.40
N GLN A 225 8.62 0.35 2.10
CA GLN A 225 8.67 -0.16 0.74
C GLN A 225 7.57 0.44 -0.15
N TRP A 226 6.33 0.57 0.36
CA TRP A 226 5.26 1.22 -0.39
C TRP A 226 5.49 2.71 -0.61
N THR A 227 6.09 3.39 0.36
CA THR A 227 6.52 4.80 0.20
C THR A 227 7.55 4.91 -0.92
N ALA A 228 8.59 4.07 -0.90
CA ALA A 228 9.59 4.02 -1.96
C ALA A 228 8.97 3.68 -3.33
N PHE A 229 8.08 2.69 -3.38
CA PHE A 229 7.34 2.32 -4.58
C PHE A 229 6.56 3.51 -5.15
N GLY A 230 5.81 4.23 -4.30
CA GLY A 230 5.06 5.42 -4.69
C GLY A 230 5.94 6.50 -5.32
N PHE A 231 7.13 6.75 -4.76
CA PHE A 231 8.09 7.67 -5.35
C PHE A 231 8.65 7.17 -6.69
N ILE A 232 9.02 5.89 -6.79
CA ILE A 232 9.61 5.30 -8.00
C ILE A 232 8.63 5.34 -9.17
N VAL A 233 7.36 5.01 -8.93
CA VAL A 233 6.32 4.99 -9.99
C VAL A 233 5.67 6.36 -10.22
N GLY A 234 6.11 7.40 -9.51
CA GLY A 234 5.54 8.75 -9.61
C GLY A 234 4.11 8.88 -9.10
N ASN A 235 3.64 7.94 -8.28
CA ASN A 235 2.30 7.96 -7.71
C ASN A 235 2.32 8.56 -6.31
N TYR A 236 2.08 9.88 -6.25
CA TYR A 236 2.13 10.64 -5.00
C TYR A 236 1.04 10.24 -4.01
N TYR A 237 -0.11 9.70 -4.45
CA TYR A 237 -1.16 9.24 -3.55
C TYR A 237 -0.70 8.06 -2.71
N ILE A 238 -0.04 7.08 -3.35
CA ILE A 238 0.55 5.93 -2.65
C ILE A 238 1.61 6.42 -1.66
N ALA A 239 2.48 7.33 -2.10
CA ALA A 239 3.54 7.88 -1.26
C ALA A 239 2.98 8.60 -0.03
N VAL A 240 2.04 9.53 -0.21
CA VAL A 240 1.43 10.32 0.89
C VAL A 240 0.73 9.42 1.91
N ALA A 241 -0.07 8.45 1.44
CA ALA A 241 -0.80 7.56 2.34
C ALA A 241 0.14 6.67 3.17
N ASN A 242 1.24 6.19 2.57
CA ASN A 242 2.23 5.38 3.27
C ASN A 242 3.18 6.20 4.16
N ILE A 243 3.47 7.46 3.81
CA ILE A 243 4.18 8.39 4.70
C ILE A 243 3.37 8.65 5.97
N ALA A 244 2.05 8.84 5.85
CA ALA A 244 1.17 8.96 7.01
C ALA A 244 1.21 7.69 7.88
N GLY A 245 1.17 6.50 7.25
CA GLY A 245 1.33 5.22 7.93
C GLY A 245 2.67 5.09 8.66
N LEU A 246 3.77 5.47 7.99
CA LEU A 246 5.12 5.50 8.56
C LEU A 246 5.20 6.44 9.76
N ALA A 247 4.59 7.62 9.70
CA ALA A 247 4.59 8.56 10.81
C ALA A 247 3.92 7.96 12.07
N VAL A 248 2.74 7.36 11.92
CA VAL A 248 2.04 6.68 13.02
C VAL A 248 2.86 5.51 13.56
N ASN A 249 3.44 4.71 12.67
CA ASN A 249 4.24 3.55 13.06
C ASN A 249 5.55 3.93 13.75
N LEU A 250 6.26 4.96 13.28
CA LEU A 250 7.46 5.48 13.92
C LEU A 250 7.18 6.04 15.32
N ILE A 251 6.08 6.78 15.48
CA ILE A 251 5.61 7.22 16.80
C ILE A 251 5.36 6.00 17.69
N THR A 252 4.68 4.98 17.17
CA THR A 252 4.40 3.74 17.91
C THR A 252 5.68 3.02 18.34
N ILE A 253 6.68 2.91 17.45
CA ILE A 253 7.98 2.31 17.77
C ILE A 253 8.74 3.15 18.80
N ALA A 254 8.66 4.48 18.73
CA ALA A 254 9.30 5.37 19.70
C ALA A 254 8.74 5.15 21.13
N LEU A 255 7.46 4.79 21.26
CA LEU A 255 6.86 4.48 22.56
C LEU A 255 7.53 3.29 23.26
N TYR A 256 8.16 2.36 22.53
CA TYR A 256 8.88 1.25 23.17
C TYR A 256 10.06 1.71 24.04
N PHE A 257 10.64 2.89 23.74
CA PHE A 257 11.72 3.47 24.54
C PHE A 257 11.18 4.27 25.72
N VAL A 258 10.10 5.03 25.50
CA VAL A 258 9.52 5.94 26.50
C VAL A 258 8.65 5.19 27.51
N TYR A 259 7.89 4.20 27.05
CA TYR A 259 6.95 3.38 27.80
C TYR A 259 7.24 1.88 27.58
N PRO A 260 8.38 1.36 28.10
CA PRO A 260 8.75 -0.04 27.91
C PRO A 260 7.63 -1.03 28.28
N PRO A 261 7.60 -2.21 27.64
CA PRO A 261 6.70 -3.30 28.04
C PRO A 261 6.96 -3.74 29.49
N LEU A 262 5.99 -4.44 30.11
CA LEU A 262 6.09 -4.87 31.51
C LEU A 262 6.65 -6.28 31.67
N THR A 263 6.39 -7.17 30.72
CA THR A 263 6.69 -8.60 30.90
C THR A 263 7.69 -9.18 29.89
N TRP A 264 7.95 -8.46 28.79
CA TRP A 264 8.76 -8.93 27.68
C TRP A 264 9.84 -7.93 27.28
N ARG A 265 10.80 -8.38 26.46
CA ARG A 265 11.84 -7.52 25.85
C ARG A 265 11.47 -7.20 24.42
N VAL A 266 11.63 -5.94 24.04
CA VAL A 266 11.37 -5.50 22.67
C VAL A 266 12.36 -6.21 21.73
N PRO A 267 11.88 -7.05 20.78
CA PRO A 267 12.75 -7.69 19.80
C PRO A 267 13.54 -6.64 19.00
N ILE A 268 14.73 -6.98 18.51
CA ILE A 268 15.65 -6.09 17.75
C ILE A 268 16.24 -4.94 18.59
N ILE A 269 15.40 -4.14 19.24
CA ILE A 269 15.81 -2.96 20.03
C ILE A 269 16.37 -3.34 21.40
N GLY A 270 15.87 -4.43 22.00
CA GLY A 270 16.35 -4.95 23.28
C GLY A 270 15.85 -4.19 24.51
N THR A 271 14.98 -3.18 24.35
CA THR A 271 14.39 -2.44 25.48
C THR A 271 13.75 -3.43 26.45
N GLY A 272 14.24 -3.39 27.69
CA GLY A 272 13.88 -4.33 28.74
C GLY A 272 12.54 -4.05 29.37
N PRO A 273 12.02 -4.97 30.20
CA PRO A 273 10.81 -4.72 30.95
C PRO A 273 10.96 -3.47 31.82
N GLN A 274 9.91 -2.66 31.92
CA GLN A 274 9.90 -1.49 32.78
C GLN A 274 10.21 -1.93 34.22
N GLN A 275 11.29 -1.40 34.79
CA GLN A 275 11.63 -1.69 36.17
C GLN A 275 10.57 -1.05 37.08
N LYS A 276 9.92 -1.83 37.94
CA LYS A 276 9.07 -1.29 39.00
C LYS A 276 9.89 -0.26 39.78
N LYS A 277 9.40 0.98 39.89
CA LYS A 277 9.93 1.92 40.88
C LYS A 277 9.85 1.22 42.23
N LYS A 278 10.99 1.02 42.88
CA LYS A 278 11.02 0.67 44.30
C LYS A 278 10.52 1.92 45.02
N GLU A 279 9.29 1.85 45.53
CA GLU A 279 8.78 2.80 46.52
C GLU A 279 9.53 2.65 47.84
#